data_AF-A0A9P9MTR5-F1
#
_entry.id   AF-A0A9P9MTR5-F1
#
_cell.length_a   1.000
_cell.length_b   1.000
_cell.length_c   1.000
_cell.angle_alpha   90.00
_cell.angle_beta   90.00
_cell.angle_gamma   90.00
#
_symmetry.space_group_name_H-M   'P 1'
#
loop_
_entity.id
_entity.type
_entity.pdbx_description
1 polymer ?
#
loop_
_entity_poly.entity_id
_entity_poly.type
_entity_poly.pdbx_seq_one_letter_code
_entity_poly.pdbx_strand_id
1 'polypeptide(L)'
;MHRLWCLPELIVHIVSFLPHNDLDQCFHVSHHLRETLKNNLPPYRRPLPDGGIQKPDWALLPQPIRSLASHFKTQDDRWALLPDMGDDYFFWREGAHQQLLQRLGPHLHPFLFKHAWVFAAKLDFVSRGRVGIYLQTKCSATDYYNEFYNENTRPSDPKTYLSQPPPSNVEVYCLKGAEWNLSFANAQYQESSGWQRLCVRIEREKGVRMIDVVDELRDVLTPSMGLDVGSDVCLEWHFDDAVHQQFEMQ
;
A
#
# COMPACT_ATOMS: atom_id res chain seq x y z
N MET A 1 32.82 -24.16 7.06
CA MET A 1 32.19 -22.83 7.11
C MET A 1 33.10 -21.89 7.88
N HIS A 2 33.44 -20.72 7.31
CA HIS A 2 34.30 -19.73 7.99
C HIS A 2 33.56 -19.15 9.21
N ARG A 3 34.24 -18.95 10.35
CA ARG A 3 33.61 -18.48 11.61
C ARG A 3 32.85 -17.15 11.50
N LEU A 4 33.21 -16.34 10.50
CA LEU A 4 32.52 -15.09 10.13
C LEU A 4 31.04 -15.31 9.77
N TRP A 5 30.67 -16.48 9.25
CA TRP A 5 29.30 -16.81 8.83
C TRP A 5 28.41 -17.33 9.96
N CYS A 6 28.93 -17.40 11.19
CA CYS A 6 28.20 -17.87 12.36
C CYS A 6 27.74 -16.74 13.29
N LEU A 7 28.03 -15.47 12.94
CA LEU A 7 27.63 -14.28 13.70
C LEU A 7 26.60 -13.49 12.87
N PRO A 8 25.30 -13.67 13.14
CA PRO A 8 24.22 -12.97 12.45
C PRO A 8 24.42 -11.45 12.42
N GLU A 9 24.91 -10.88 13.51
CA GLU A 9 25.09 -9.43 13.69
C GLU A 9 26.13 -8.88 12.70
N LEU A 10 27.22 -9.63 12.48
CA LEU A 10 28.28 -9.21 11.59
C LEU A 10 27.87 -9.33 10.11
N ILE A 11 27.10 -10.38 9.78
CA ILE A 11 26.52 -10.57 8.44
C ILE A 11 25.57 -9.41 8.13
N VAL A 12 24.69 -9.07 9.05
CA VAL A 12 23.75 -7.94 8.90
C VAL A 12 24.53 -6.63 8.74
N HIS A 13 25.59 -6.43 9.52
CA HIS A 13 26.41 -5.23 9.41
C HIS A 13 27.09 -5.12 8.04
N ILE A 14 27.69 -6.20 7.52
CA ILE A 14 28.29 -6.22 6.18
C ILE A 14 27.25 -5.93 5.09
N VAL A 15 26.13 -6.65 5.14
CA VAL A 15 25.05 -6.52 4.15
C VAL A 15 24.39 -5.14 4.24
N SER A 16 24.55 -4.45 5.37
CA SER A 16 24.02 -3.11 5.55
C SER A 16 24.66 -2.04 4.67
N PHE A 17 25.87 -2.31 4.14
CA PHE A 17 26.61 -1.44 3.23
C PHE A 17 26.46 -1.84 1.76
N LEU A 18 25.72 -2.90 1.45
CA LEU A 18 25.54 -3.37 0.08
C LEU A 18 24.42 -2.60 -0.64
N PRO A 19 24.58 -2.30 -1.94
CA PRO A 19 23.48 -1.88 -2.81
C PRO A 19 22.38 -2.96 -2.88
N HIS A 20 21.13 -2.56 -3.12
CA HIS A 20 19.99 -3.51 -3.21
C HIS A 20 20.23 -4.65 -4.22
N ASN A 21 20.83 -4.35 -5.37
CA ASN A 21 21.13 -5.34 -6.41
C ASN A 21 22.08 -6.45 -5.92
N ASP A 22 23.03 -6.13 -5.03
CA ASP A 22 24.00 -7.09 -4.50
C ASP A 22 23.45 -7.84 -3.29
N LEU A 23 22.52 -7.20 -2.58
CA LEU A 23 21.82 -7.78 -1.44
C LEU A 23 20.89 -8.92 -1.88
N ASP A 24 20.20 -8.79 -3.03
CA ASP A 24 19.38 -9.86 -3.60
C ASP A 24 20.19 -11.13 -3.88
N GLN A 25 21.41 -10.97 -4.43
CA GLN A 25 22.31 -12.10 -4.68
C GLN A 25 22.66 -12.84 -3.38
N CYS A 26 22.80 -12.13 -2.26
CA CYS A 26 23.14 -12.72 -0.96
C CYS A 26 22.08 -13.73 -0.47
N PHE A 27 20.80 -13.52 -0.79
CA PHE A 27 19.72 -14.44 -0.41
C PHE A 27 19.72 -15.74 -1.23
N HIS A 28 20.36 -15.73 -2.39
CA HIS A 28 20.48 -16.90 -3.27
C HIS A 28 21.73 -17.75 -3.00
N VAL A 29 22.72 -17.24 -2.24
CA VAL A 29 24.00 -17.94 -1.98
C VAL A 29 23.81 -19.25 -1.21
N SER A 30 23.04 -19.24 -0.12
CA SER A 30 22.80 -20.45 0.68
C SER A 30 21.54 -20.35 1.52
N HIS A 31 20.97 -21.49 1.91
CA HIS A 31 19.80 -21.54 2.80
C HIS A 31 20.08 -20.91 4.17
N HIS A 32 21.24 -21.17 4.77
CA HIS A 32 21.60 -20.60 6.06
C HIS A 32 21.73 -19.08 6.00
N LEU A 33 22.40 -18.54 4.98
CA LEU A 33 22.52 -17.09 4.81
C LEU A 33 21.16 -16.45 4.55
N ARG A 34 20.32 -17.07 3.71
CA ARG A 34 18.95 -16.61 3.46
C ARG A 34 18.13 -16.51 4.74
N GLU A 35 18.14 -17.55 5.57
CA GLU A 35 17.38 -17.56 6.83
C GLU A 35 17.94 -16.54 7.83
N THR A 36 19.27 -16.41 7.94
CA THR A 36 19.91 -15.40 8.78
C THR A 36 19.55 -13.98 8.32
N LEU A 37 19.59 -13.71 7.02
CA LEU A 37 19.24 -12.40 6.47
C LEU A 37 17.75 -12.12 6.60
N LYS A 38 16.86 -13.10 6.36
CA LYS A 38 15.42 -12.95 6.61
C LYS A 38 15.11 -12.60 8.06
N ASN A 39 15.78 -13.25 9.01
CA ASN A 39 15.47 -13.08 10.43
C ASN A 39 16.06 -11.80 11.03
N ASN A 40 17.12 -11.26 10.43
CA ASN A 40 17.87 -10.15 11.03
C ASN A 40 17.93 -8.88 10.17
N LEU A 41 17.60 -8.93 8.88
CA LEU A 41 17.46 -7.71 8.10
C LEU A 41 16.09 -7.07 8.35
N PRO A 42 16.05 -5.73 8.37
CA PRO A 42 14.80 -5.01 8.31
C PRO A 42 13.97 -5.42 7.09
N PRO A 43 12.63 -5.43 7.17
CA PRO A 43 11.73 -5.85 6.10
C PRO A 43 12.06 -5.26 4.71
N TYR A 44 12.38 -3.97 4.64
CA TYR A 44 12.76 -3.27 3.41
C TYR A 44 14.07 -3.70 2.76
N ARG A 45 14.95 -4.38 3.51
CA ARG A 45 16.19 -4.96 2.99
C ARG A 45 16.04 -6.44 2.72
N ARG A 46 14.84 -7.01 2.81
CA ARG A 46 14.63 -8.40 2.40
C ARG A 46 14.31 -8.37 0.90
N PRO A 47 14.90 -9.28 0.10
CA PRO A 47 14.50 -9.49 -1.28
C PRO A 47 13.01 -9.71 -1.28
N LEU A 48 12.42 -9.09 -2.28
CA LEU A 48 11.00 -9.18 -2.52
C LEU A 48 10.63 -10.68 -2.65
N PRO A 49 9.51 -11.13 -2.07
CA PRO A 49 9.08 -12.53 -2.16
C PRO A 49 8.77 -13.02 -3.58
N ASP A 50 9.02 -12.18 -4.59
CA ASP A 50 8.69 -12.39 -5.99
C ASP A 50 9.56 -13.44 -6.69
N GLY A 51 10.48 -14.09 -5.98
CA GLY A 51 11.19 -15.27 -6.45
C GLY A 51 10.26 -16.46 -6.73
N GLY A 52 9.86 -16.62 -8.00
CA GLY A 52 9.30 -17.88 -8.52
C GLY A 52 7.79 -17.96 -8.77
N ILE A 53 7.00 -16.94 -8.43
CA ILE A 53 5.54 -16.96 -8.68
C ILE A 53 5.25 -16.42 -10.08
N GLN A 54 4.60 -17.19 -10.97
CA GLN A 54 4.18 -16.68 -12.28
C GLN A 54 3.29 -15.45 -12.12
N LYS A 55 3.53 -14.42 -12.94
CA LYS A 55 2.71 -13.22 -13.04
C LYS A 55 1.26 -13.68 -13.33
N PRO A 56 0.29 -13.50 -12.41
CA PRO A 56 -1.08 -13.86 -12.72
C PRO A 56 -1.56 -13.06 -13.93
N ASP A 57 -2.35 -13.66 -14.81
CA ASP A 57 -3.11 -12.92 -15.83
C ASP A 57 -4.17 -12.09 -15.10
N TRP A 58 -3.83 -10.88 -14.66
CA TRP A 58 -4.76 -10.10 -13.85
C TRP A 58 -5.88 -9.52 -14.72
N ALA A 59 -7.10 -9.84 -14.33
CA ALA A 59 -8.30 -9.26 -14.89
C ALA A 59 -8.39 -7.78 -14.48
N LEU A 60 -8.77 -6.93 -15.44
CA LEU A 60 -9.29 -5.59 -15.17
C LEU A 60 -10.41 -5.65 -14.11
N LEU A 61 -10.68 -4.51 -13.45
CA LEU A 61 -11.86 -4.40 -12.60
C LEU A 61 -13.12 -4.87 -13.35
N PRO A 62 -14.08 -5.52 -12.67
CA PRO A 62 -15.28 -6.02 -13.30
C PRO A 62 -16.05 -4.94 -14.09
N GLN A 63 -16.65 -5.36 -15.21
CA GLN A 63 -17.41 -4.47 -16.09
C GLN A 63 -18.45 -3.60 -15.36
N PRO A 64 -19.20 -4.09 -14.35
CA PRO A 64 -20.14 -3.25 -13.59
C PRO A 64 -19.47 -2.05 -12.91
N ILE A 65 -18.26 -2.22 -12.38
CA ILE A 65 -17.50 -1.16 -11.70
C ILE A 65 -16.99 -0.15 -12.74
N ARG A 66 -16.46 -0.66 -13.86
CA ARG A 66 -15.95 0.15 -14.97
C ARG A 66 -17.03 1.02 -15.60
N SER A 67 -18.19 0.44 -15.89
CA SER A 67 -19.33 1.17 -16.45
C SER A 67 -19.85 2.24 -15.48
N LEU A 68 -19.91 1.94 -14.18
CA LEU A 68 -20.31 2.90 -13.17
C LEU A 68 -19.34 4.09 -13.09
N ALA A 69 -18.03 3.82 -13.06
CA ALA A 69 -17.01 4.86 -13.07
C ALA A 69 -17.06 5.69 -14.37
N SER A 70 -17.30 5.07 -15.52
CA SER A 70 -17.46 5.79 -16.80
C SER A 70 -18.69 6.70 -16.80
N HIS A 71 -19.80 6.25 -16.20
CA HIS A 71 -21.00 7.05 -16.05
C HIS A 71 -20.75 8.27 -15.18
N PHE A 72 -20.13 8.06 -14.01
CA PHE A 72 -19.77 9.16 -13.11
C PHE A 72 -18.79 10.12 -13.76
N LYS A 73 -17.77 9.64 -14.49
CA LYS A 73 -16.84 10.51 -15.23
C LYS A 73 -17.59 11.41 -16.22
N THR A 74 -18.50 10.83 -17.00
CA THR A 74 -19.29 11.58 -17.98
C THR A 74 -20.15 12.66 -17.32
N GLN A 75 -20.67 12.38 -16.13
CA GLN A 75 -21.45 13.34 -15.37
C GLN A 75 -20.57 14.40 -14.71
N ASP A 76 -19.39 14.03 -14.19
CA ASP A 76 -18.37 14.93 -13.64
C ASP A 76 -17.90 15.95 -14.70
N ASP A 77 -17.58 15.46 -15.90
CA ASP A 77 -17.19 16.29 -17.05
C ASP A 77 -18.29 17.29 -17.45
N ARG A 78 -19.57 16.93 -17.25
CA ARG A 78 -20.71 17.84 -17.50
C ARG A 78 -20.85 18.90 -16.41
N TRP A 79 -20.67 18.52 -15.15
CA TRP A 79 -20.68 19.46 -14.03
C TRP A 79 -19.59 20.51 -14.17
N ALA A 80 -18.40 20.12 -14.62
CA ALA A 80 -17.26 21.02 -14.84
C ALA A 80 -17.53 22.15 -15.87
N LEU A 81 -18.58 22.02 -16.70
CA LEU A 81 -18.99 23.04 -17.68
C LEU A 81 -20.00 24.04 -17.10
N LEU A 82 -20.53 23.80 -15.90
CA LEU A 82 -21.52 24.68 -15.27
C LEU A 82 -20.81 25.83 -14.52
N PRO A 83 -21.25 27.08 -14.72
CA PRO A 83 -20.59 28.25 -14.14
C PRO A 83 -20.81 28.39 -12.61
N ASP A 84 -21.79 27.69 -12.05
CA ASP A 84 -22.04 27.62 -10.62
C ASP A 84 -22.45 26.19 -10.26
N MET A 85 -21.51 25.45 -9.67
CA MET A 85 -21.71 24.05 -9.30
C MET A 85 -22.41 23.89 -7.94
N GLY A 86 -22.49 24.97 -7.14
CA GLY A 86 -23.15 24.99 -5.83
C GLY A 86 -22.77 23.82 -4.91
N ASP A 87 -23.60 23.60 -3.89
CA ASP A 87 -23.47 22.45 -2.99
C ASP A 87 -23.96 21.14 -3.63
N ASP A 88 -24.84 21.23 -4.63
CA ASP A 88 -25.45 20.08 -5.33
C ASP A 88 -24.41 19.17 -5.99
N TYR A 89 -23.37 19.77 -6.59
CA TYR A 89 -22.25 19.02 -7.15
C TYR A 89 -21.48 18.24 -6.07
N PHE A 90 -21.21 18.85 -4.92
CA PHE A 90 -20.49 18.19 -3.82
C PHE A 90 -21.28 17.01 -3.27
N PHE A 91 -22.59 17.19 -3.02
CA PHE A 91 -23.46 16.09 -2.57
C PHE A 91 -23.54 14.95 -3.59
N TRP A 92 -23.68 15.29 -4.87
CA TRP A 92 -23.65 14.28 -5.93
C TRP A 92 -22.31 13.53 -5.96
N ARG A 93 -21.19 14.26 -5.90
CA ARG A 93 -19.83 13.70 -5.99
C ARG A 93 -19.54 12.76 -4.82
N GLU A 94 -19.88 13.16 -3.60
CA GLU A 94 -19.75 12.29 -2.42
C GLU A 94 -20.59 11.01 -2.56
N GLY A 95 -21.84 11.14 -2.98
CA GLY A 95 -22.74 10.01 -3.22
C GLY A 95 -22.22 9.05 -4.31
N ALA A 96 -21.66 9.60 -5.39
CA ALA A 96 -21.07 8.82 -6.47
C ALA A 96 -19.85 8.02 -6.00
N HIS A 97 -18.93 8.66 -5.27
CA HIS A 97 -17.76 8.00 -4.69
C HIS A 97 -18.16 6.92 -3.67
N GLN A 98 -19.15 7.17 -2.82
CA GLN A 98 -19.65 6.18 -1.86
C GLN A 98 -20.25 4.95 -2.57
N GLN A 99 -21.05 5.14 -3.63
CA GLN A 99 -21.59 4.04 -4.43
C GLN A 99 -20.48 3.21 -5.07
N LEU A 100 -19.43 3.86 -5.57
CA LEU A 100 -18.28 3.17 -6.16
C LEU A 100 -17.49 2.38 -5.11
N LEU A 101 -17.27 2.94 -3.92
CA LEU A 101 -16.61 2.24 -2.80
C LEU A 101 -17.37 0.96 -2.41
N GLN A 102 -18.70 1.02 -2.32
CA GLN A 102 -19.52 -0.16 -2.01
C GLN A 102 -19.37 -1.27 -3.06
N ARG A 103 -19.23 -0.91 -4.33
CA ARG A 103 -18.98 -1.88 -5.42
C ARG A 103 -17.55 -2.42 -5.42
N LEU A 104 -16.59 -1.62 -4.97
CA LEU A 104 -15.19 -2.03 -4.83
C LEU A 104 -14.93 -2.88 -3.58
N GLY A 105 -15.80 -2.83 -2.57
CA GLY A 105 -15.61 -3.54 -1.29
C GLY A 105 -15.18 -5.00 -1.41
N PRO A 106 -15.83 -5.84 -2.26
CA PRO A 106 -15.42 -7.24 -2.47
C PRO A 106 -14.03 -7.41 -3.11
N HIS A 107 -13.48 -6.35 -3.70
CA HIS A 107 -12.19 -6.32 -4.38
C HIS A 107 -11.11 -5.58 -3.58
N LEU A 108 -11.43 -5.07 -2.39
CA LEU A 108 -10.48 -4.42 -1.48
C LEU A 108 -10.14 -5.36 -0.32
N HIS A 109 -8.96 -5.18 0.26
CA HIS A 109 -8.63 -5.85 1.51
C HIS A 109 -9.68 -5.54 2.60
N PRO A 110 -10.18 -6.52 3.37
CA PRO A 110 -11.26 -6.32 4.34
C PRO A 110 -10.99 -5.21 5.36
N PHE A 111 -9.75 -5.06 5.82
CA PHE A 111 -9.34 -3.97 6.71
C PHE A 111 -9.61 -2.59 6.09
N LEU A 112 -9.22 -2.41 4.82
CA LEU A 112 -9.37 -1.13 4.11
C LEU A 112 -10.84 -0.79 3.93
N PHE A 113 -11.66 -1.76 3.50
CA PHE A 113 -13.09 -1.52 3.29
C PHE A 113 -13.82 -1.25 4.61
N LYS A 114 -13.53 -2.00 5.67
CA LYS A 114 -14.14 -1.84 7.00
C LYS A 114 -13.88 -0.45 7.60
N HIS A 115 -12.66 0.07 7.41
CA HIS A 115 -12.21 1.31 8.05
C HIS A 115 -12.22 2.52 7.12
N ALA A 116 -12.72 2.40 5.89
CA ALA A 116 -12.85 3.47 4.92
C ALA A 116 -13.73 4.61 5.47
N TRP A 117 -13.21 5.84 5.48
CA TRP A 117 -13.99 7.03 5.91
C TRP A 117 -14.03 8.12 4.84
N VAL A 118 -12.95 8.30 4.06
CA VAL A 118 -12.93 9.14 2.86
C VAL A 118 -12.46 8.29 1.71
N PHE A 119 -13.11 8.43 0.56
CA PHE A 119 -12.76 7.74 -0.66
C PHE A 119 -12.88 8.68 -1.85
N ALA A 120 -11.86 8.70 -2.68
CA ALA A 120 -11.89 9.35 -3.97
C ALA A 120 -11.29 8.40 -5.02
N ALA A 121 -11.92 8.35 -6.18
CA ALA A 121 -11.44 7.54 -7.29
C ALA A 121 -10.98 8.44 -8.43
N LYS A 122 -9.85 8.11 -9.06
CA LYS A 122 -9.50 8.61 -10.39
C LYS A 122 -10.42 7.90 -11.39
N LEU A 123 -11.60 8.48 -11.65
CA LEU A 123 -12.67 7.85 -12.44
C LEU A 123 -12.19 7.37 -13.82
N ASP A 124 -11.23 8.06 -14.41
CA ASP A 124 -10.55 7.72 -15.67
C ASP A 124 -9.78 6.40 -15.60
N PHE A 125 -9.10 6.15 -14.48
CA PHE A 125 -8.34 4.92 -14.26
C PHE A 125 -9.30 3.76 -13.99
N VAL A 126 -10.30 3.99 -13.12
CA VAL A 126 -11.28 2.97 -12.74
C VAL A 126 -12.15 2.55 -13.94
N SER A 127 -12.57 3.49 -14.79
CA SER A 127 -13.34 3.17 -16.01
C SER A 127 -12.55 2.31 -17.00
N ARG A 128 -11.23 2.49 -17.08
CA ARG A 128 -10.32 1.64 -17.85
C ARG A 128 -10.04 0.29 -17.20
N GLY A 129 -10.53 0.07 -15.97
CA GLY A 129 -10.41 -1.17 -15.23
C GLY A 129 -9.15 -1.28 -14.37
N ARG A 130 -8.49 -0.16 -14.08
CA ARG A 130 -7.26 -0.08 -13.28
C ARG A 130 -7.54 0.40 -11.86
N VAL A 131 -6.56 0.24 -10.98
CA VAL A 131 -6.64 0.74 -9.61
C VAL A 131 -6.00 2.14 -9.56
N GLY A 132 -6.87 3.14 -9.51
CA GLY A 132 -6.49 4.54 -9.26
C GLY A 132 -7.39 5.07 -8.17
N ILE A 133 -7.16 4.64 -6.93
CA ILE A 133 -8.00 4.98 -5.79
C ILE A 133 -7.18 5.68 -4.70
N TYR A 134 -7.83 6.63 -4.07
CA TYR A 134 -7.40 7.33 -2.89
C TYR A 134 -8.35 6.93 -1.78
N LEU A 135 -7.82 6.45 -0.67
CA LEU A 135 -8.60 6.00 0.47
C LEU A 135 -7.99 6.55 1.75
N GLN A 136 -8.82 7.12 2.63
CA GLN A 136 -8.43 7.34 4.01
C GLN A 136 -9.14 6.33 4.89
N THR A 137 -8.39 5.70 5.79
CA THR A 137 -8.92 4.80 6.80
C THR A 137 -8.84 5.42 8.18
N LYS A 138 -9.86 5.19 8.98
CA LYS A 138 -9.91 5.58 10.39
C LYS A 138 -10.19 4.34 11.23
N CYS A 139 -9.24 3.94 12.08
CA CYS A 139 -9.34 2.73 12.88
C CYS A 139 -8.88 2.96 14.32
N SER A 140 -9.37 2.14 15.24
CA SER A 140 -8.90 2.17 16.62
C SER A 140 -7.44 1.68 16.70
N ALA A 141 -6.68 2.15 17.69
CA ALA A 141 -5.33 1.63 17.95
C ALA A 141 -5.33 0.10 18.14
N THR A 142 -6.41 -0.47 18.71
CA THR A 142 -6.59 -1.91 18.87
C THR A 142 -6.75 -2.64 17.54
N ASP A 143 -7.59 -2.13 16.64
CA ASP A 143 -7.74 -2.70 15.29
C ASP A 143 -6.42 -2.63 14.50
N TYR A 144 -5.71 -1.49 14.60
CA TYR A 144 -4.39 -1.33 14.01
C TYR A 144 -3.40 -2.37 14.56
N TYR A 145 -3.29 -2.50 15.88
CA TYR A 145 -2.39 -3.48 16.49
C TYR A 145 -2.72 -4.92 16.06
N ASN A 146 -4.01 -5.27 16.01
CA ASN A 146 -4.45 -6.59 15.57
C ASN A 146 -4.13 -6.88 14.09
N GLU A 147 -4.15 -5.88 13.22
CA GLU A 147 -3.87 -6.05 11.80
C GLU A 147 -2.36 -6.07 11.50
N PHE A 148 -1.57 -5.26 12.22
CA PHE A 148 -0.15 -5.02 11.91
C PHE A 148 0.84 -5.81 12.80
N TYR A 149 0.46 -6.13 14.04
CA TYR A 149 1.38 -6.71 15.05
C TYR A 149 0.97 -8.09 15.56
N ASN A 150 -0.31 -8.44 15.52
CA ASN A 150 -0.76 -9.71 16.07
C ASN A 150 -0.42 -10.88 15.12
N GLU A 151 0.48 -11.76 15.55
CA GLU A 151 0.90 -12.93 14.76
C GLU A 151 -0.17 -14.02 14.71
N ASN A 152 -1.08 -14.07 15.68
CA ASN A 152 -2.16 -15.06 15.75
C ASN A 152 -3.32 -14.76 14.79
N THR A 153 -3.43 -13.51 14.33
CA THR A 153 -4.37 -13.09 13.28
C THR A 153 -3.76 -13.14 11.90
N ARG A 154 -2.48 -13.54 11.77
CA ARG A 154 -1.79 -13.70 10.48
C ARG A 154 -2.43 -14.89 9.75
N PRO A 155 -3.24 -14.67 8.70
CA PRO A 155 -3.91 -15.76 8.02
C PRO A 155 -2.87 -16.66 7.34
N SER A 156 -3.13 -17.97 7.29
CA SER A 156 -2.30 -18.95 6.59
C SER A 156 -2.26 -18.75 5.07
N ASP A 157 -3.28 -18.09 4.50
CA ASP A 157 -3.27 -17.56 3.14
C ASP A 157 -3.09 -16.04 3.22
N PRO A 158 -1.85 -15.55 3.06
CA PRO A 158 -1.47 -14.20 3.46
C PRO A 158 -2.02 -13.19 2.46
N LYS A 159 -3.29 -12.80 2.60
CA LYS A 159 -3.84 -11.56 2.01
C LYS A 159 -3.46 -11.43 0.52
N THR A 160 -3.93 -12.37 -0.31
CA THR A 160 -3.43 -12.65 -1.66
C THR A 160 -3.11 -11.41 -2.49
N TYR A 161 -3.89 -10.32 -2.36
CA TYR A 161 -3.57 -8.97 -2.83
C TYR A 161 -4.17 -7.88 -1.92
N LEU A 162 -3.66 -6.65 -2.00
CA LEU A 162 -4.25 -5.48 -1.33
C LEU A 162 -5.58 -5.05 -1.98
N SER A 163 -5.66 -5.17 -3.30
CA SER A 163 -6.89 -5.03 -4.09
C SER A 163 -6.88 -5.97 -5.29
N GLN A 164 -8.02 -6.11 -5.98
CA GLN A 164 -8.15 -6.85 -7.23
C GLN A 164 -8.72 -5.95 -8.34
N PRO A 165 -7.98 -5.67 -9.44
CA PRO A 165 -6.60 -6.11 -9.71
C PRO A 165 -5.60 -5.54 -8.68
N PRO A 166 -4.43 -6.15 -8.53
CA PRO A 166 -3.46 -5.70 -7.55
C PRO A 166 -2.74 -4.44 -8.04
N PRO A 167 -2.51 -3.47 -7.15
CA PRO A 167 -1.86 -2.21 -7.52
C PRO A 167 -0.35 -2.44 -7.64
N SER A 168 0.30 -1.82 -8.61
CA SER A 168 1.77 -1.89 -8.74
C SER A 168 2.52 -1.15 -7.63
N ASN A 169 1.91 -0.07 -7.12
CA ASN A 169 2.48 0.81 -6.12
C ASN A 169 1.39 1.23 -5.12
N VAL A 170 1.78 1.32 -3.85
CA VAL A 170 0.96 1.84 -2.76
C VAL A 170 1.81 2.79 -1.92
N GLU A 171 1.32 4.01 -1.73
CA GLU A 171 1.89 4.95 -0.76
C GLU A 171 0.98 5.05 0.45
N VAL A 172 1.58 4.99 1.64
CA VAL A 172 0.87 5.12 2.91
C VAL A 172 1.40 6.31 3.69
N TYR A 173 0.48 7.20 4.04
CA TYR A 173 0.73 8.41 4.82
C TYR A 173 0.01 8.29 6.17
N CYS A 174 0.63 8.80 7.24
CA CYS A 174 -0.02 8.94 8.53
C CYS A 174 -0.56 10.36 8.68
N LEU A 175 -1.87 10.49 8.91
CA LEU A 175 -2.51 11.78 9.14
C LEU A 175 -2.62 12.10 10.64
N LYS A 176 -2.89 11.08 11.47
CA LYS A 176 -3.08 11.25 12.92
C LYS A 176 -2.94 9.90 13.65
N GLY A 177 -2.54 9.96 14.92
CA GLY A 177 -2.67 8.83 15.86
C GLY A 177 -1.50 7.85 15.85
N ALA A 178 -0.53 8.05 14.96
CA ALA A 178 0.72 7.31 14.94
C ALA A 178 1.89 8.22 14.57
N GLU A 179 3.06 7.86 15.08
CA GLU A 179 4.32 8.55 14.88
C GLU A 179 5.26 7.72 14.03
N TRP A 180 5.95 8.40 13.11
CA TRP A 180 6.98 7.80 12.29
C TRP A 180 8.25 7.59 13.11
N ASN A 181 8.73 6.36 13.17
CA ASN A 181 10.04 6.05 13.69
C ASN A 181 11.10 6.32 12.62
N LEU A 182 11.65 7.54 12.66
CA LEU A 182 12.67 8.03 11.70
C LEU A 182 14.01 7.30 11.79
N SER A 183 14.19 6.42 12.77
CA SER A 183 15.35 5.52 12.84
C SER A 183 15.34 4.52 11.67
N PHE A 184 14.20 4.32 11.01
CA PHE A 184 14.05 3.48 9.85
C PHE A 184 14.03 4.32 8.55
N ALA A 185 14.87 3.95 7.59
CA ALA A 185 15.04 4.67 6.32
C ALA A 185 13.84 4.60 5.35
N ASN A 186 12.79 3.87 5.71
CA ASN A 186 11.62 3.62 4.87
C ASN A 186 10.68 4.82 4.75
N ALA A 187 10.65 5.66 5.79
CA ALA A 187 9.83 6.86 5.78
C ALA A 187 10.54 7.93 4.93
N GLN A 188 10.01 8.17 3.72
CA GLN A 188 10.54 9.17 2.79
C GLN A 188 9.69 10.43 2.86
N TYR A 189 10.33 11.59 2.70
CA TYR A 189 9.60 12.83 2.48
C TYR A 189 9.13 12.87 1.04
N GLN A 190 7.82 12.93 0.84
CA GLN A 190 7.20 13.11 -0.45
C GLN A 190 6.42 14.43 -0.46
N GLU A 191 6.56 15.18 -1.55
CA GLU A 191 5.78 16.38 -1.76
C GLU A 191 4.39 15.98 -2.25
N SER A 192 3.37 16.20 -1.41
CA SER A 192 1.97 16.00 -1.76
C SER A 192 1.24 17.31 -1.61
N SER A 193 0.63 17.80 -2.70
CA SER A 193 -0.18 19.03 -2.72
C SER A 193 0.56 20.28 -2.22
N GLY A 194 1.88 20.38 -2.45
CA GLY A 194 2.73 21.49 -2.00
C GLY A 194 3.18 21.43 -0.55
N TRP A 195 2.94 20.31 0.15
CA TRP A 195 3.41 20.04 1.51
C TRP A 195 4.27 18.79 1.52
N GLN A 196 5.45 18.86 2.16
CA GLN A 196 6.27 17.67 2.39
C GLN A 196 5.68 16.86 3.53
N ARG A 197 5.32 15.61 3.26
CA ARG A 197 4.82 14.65 4.26
C ARG A 197 5.65 13.38 4.21
N LEU A 198 5.80 12.76 5.37
CA LEU A 198 6.43 11.44 5.47
C LEU A 198 5.45 10.36 5.00
N CYS A 199 5.94 9.47 4.16
CA CYS A 199 5.21 8.31 3.68
C CYS A 199 6.13 7.11 3.52
N VAL A 200 5.51 5.93 3.47
CA VAL A 200 6.16 4.70 3.02
C VAL A 200 5.56 4.33 1.67
N ARG A 201 6.43 4.17 0.68
CA ARG A 201 6.08 3.74 -0.67
C ARG A 201 6.46 2.28 -0.85
N ILE A 202 5.49 1.45 -1.22
CA ILE A 202 5.63 0.02 -1.46
C ILE A 202 5.35 -0.27 -2.92
N GLU A 203 6.36 -0.77 -3.64
CA GLU A 203 6.25 -1.18 -5.04
C GLU A 203 6.48 -2.69 -5.19
N ARG A 204 5.68 -3.35 -6.03
CA ARG A 204 5.82 -4.78 -6.35
C ARG A 204 5.49 -5.02 -7.82
N GLU A 205 6.39 -5.70 -8.54
CA GLU A 205 6.19 -6.03 -9.97
C GLU A 205 4.96 -6.91 -10.22
N LYS A 206 4.64 -7.78 -9.26
CA LYS A 206 3.49 -8.70 -9.31
C LYS A 206 2.25 -8.17 -8.59
N GLY A 207 2.33 -6.91 -8.15
CA GLY A 207 1.28 -6.23 -7.41
C GLY A 207 1.46 -6.34 -5.89
N VAL A 208 1.08 -5.29 -5.18
CA VAL A 208 1.28 -5.14 -3.74
C VAL A 208 0.25 -5.98 -2.98
N ARG A 209 0.72 -6.75 -2.00
CA ARG A 209 -0.13 -7.48 -1.06
C ARG A 209 -0.20 -6.72 0.25
N MET A 210 -1.26 -6.95 1.01
CA MET A 210 -1.39 -6.33 2.33
C MET A 210 -0.30 -6.80 3.30
N ILE A 211 0.26 -8.01 3.14
CA ILE A 211 1.39 -8.43 3.98
C ILE A 211 2.66 -7.63 3.68
N ASP A 212 2.88 -7.24 2.42
CA ASP A 212 4.00 -6.37 2.05
C ASP A 212 3.90 -5.03 2.78
N VAL A 213 2.70 -4.44 2.81
CA VAL A 213 2.44 -3.20 3.55
C VAL A 213 2.67 -3.39 5.05
N VAL A 214 2.12 -4.45 5.64
CA VAL A 214 2.25 -4.70 7.08
C VAL A 214 3.71 -4.84 7.47
N ASP A 215 4.49 -5.61 6.72
CA ASP A 215 5.90 -5.82 7.00
C ASP A 215 6.71 -4.51 6.85
N GLU A 216 6.38 -3.64 5.90
CA GLU A 216 7.06 -2.34 5.72
C GLU A 216 6.67 -1.27 6.74
N LEU A 217 5.43 -1.30 7.26
CA LEU A 217 4.94 -0.34 8.26
C LEU A 217 5.21 -0.78 9.70
N ARG A 218 5.42 -2.08 9.94
CA ARG A 218 5.72 -2.62 11.27
C ARG A 218 6.97 -1.96 11.83
N ASP A 219 6.87 -1.44 13.05
CA ASP A 219 7.91 -0.72 13.80
C ASP A 219 8.36 0.63 13.20
N VAL A 220 8.02 0.91 11.94
CA VAL A 220 8.21 2.19 11.26
C VAL A 220 7.10 3.17 11.61
N LEU A 221 5.86 2.70 11.73
CA LEU A 221 4.71 3.51 12.13
C LEU A 221 4.12 2.99 13.43
N THR A 222 4.45 3.65 14.54
CA THR A 222 4.04 3.26 15.88
C THR A 222 2.87 4.11 16.35
N PRO A 223 1.74 3.52 16.77
CA PRO A 223 0.64 4.26 17.38
C PRO A 223 1.14 5.09 18.56
N SER A 224 0.71 6.34 18.67
CA SER A 224 1.08 7.19 19.80
C SER A 224 0.42 6.63 21.06
N MET A 225 1.18 5.92 21.90
CA MET A 225 0.70 5.30 23.15
C MET A 225 0.43 6.35 24.27
N GLY A 226 0.39 7.63 23.93
CA GLY A 226 0.17 8.74 24.85
C GLY A 226 -1.29 8.85 25.28
N LEU A 227 -1.58 8.30 26.47
CA LEU A 227 -2.59 8.66 27.50
C LEU A 227 -4.09 8.81 27.13
N ASP A 228 -4.48 8.97 25.87
CA ASP A 228 -5.89 8.92 25.48
C ASP A 228 -6.21 7.57 24.86
N VAL A 229 -6.73 6.68 25.72
CA VAL A 229 -7.51 5.50 25.32
C VAL A 229 -8.66 6.01 24.43
N GLY A 230 -8.44 6.01 23.11
CA GLY A 230 -9.40 6.57 22.13
C GLY A 230 -8.79 7.33 20.96
N SER A 231 -7.47 7.42 20.84
CA SER A 231 -6.86 8.03 19.64
C SER A 231 -7.01 7.11 18.42
N ASP A 232 -7.88 7.52 17.49
CA ASP A 232 -8.03 6.86 16.20
C ASP A 232 -6.76 7.07 15.36
N VAL A 233 -6.27 5.98 14.75
CA VAL A 233 -5.20 6.01 13.75
C VAL A 233 -5.84 6.31 12.39
N CYS A 234 -5.42 7.42 11.80
CA CYS A 234 -5.88 7.87 10.48
C CYS A 234 -4.74 7.71 9.47
N LEU A 235 -4.96 6.85 8.48
CA LEU A 235 -4.01 6.58 7.41
C LEU A 235 -4.61 7.01 6.07
N GLU A 236 -3.77 7.53 5.21
CA GLU A 236 -4.08 7.88 3.83
C GLU A 236 -3.32 6.94 2.90
N TRP A 237 -4.03 6.41 1.91
CA TRP A 237 -3.59 5.32 1.05
C TRP A 237 -3.75 5.74 -0.40
N HIS A 238 -2.66 5.78 -1.13
CA HIS A 238 -2.66 6.06 -2.57
C HIS A 238 -2.35 4.77 -3.30
N PHE A 239 -3.30 4.31 -4.10
CA PHE A 239 -3.14 3.14 -4.94
C PHE A 239 -2.96 3.63 -6.35
N ASP A 240 -1.74 3.50 -6.86
CA ASP A 240 -1.40 3.93 -8.20
C ASP A 240 -0.86 2.76 -9.01
N ASP A 241 -1.54 2.48 -10.11
CA ASP A 241 -0.94 1.78 -11.23
C ASP A 241 -0.04 2.77 -11.97
N ALA A 242 1.21 2.91 -11.52
CA ALA A 242 2.23 3.57 -12.30
C ALA A 242 2.35 2.80 -13.62
N VAL A 243 2.05 3.47 -14.73
CA VAL A 243 2.40 2.94 -16.03
C VAL A 243 3.91 2.87 -16.05
N HIS A 244 4.48 1.67 -15.95
CA HIS A 244 5.75 1.43 -16.61
C HIS A 244 5.49 1.73 -18.09
N GLN A 245 5.78 2.97 -18.49
CA GLN A 245 6.05 3.33 -19.86
C GLN A 245 7.34 2.60 -20.22
N GLN A 246 7.23 1.33 -20.58
CA GLN A 246 8.25 0.64 -21.34
C GLN A 246 7.69 0.42 -22.75
N PHE A 247 8.17 1.28 -23.64
CA PHE A 247 8.31 1.08 -25.09
C PHE A 247 7.06 0.70 -25.91
N GLU A 248 6.43 1.73 -26.48
CA GLU A 248 6.16 1.73 -27.93
C GLU A 248 6.86 2.97 -28.52
N MET A 249 8.19 2.85 -28.69
CA MET A 249 8.85 3.48 -29.83
C MET A 249 9.08 2.36 -30.84
N GLN A 250 8.19 2.28 -31.83
CA GLN A 250 8.50 1.81 -33.18
C GLN A 250 7.90 2.80 -34.16
#